data_AF-A0A7S7NMZ5-F1
#
_entry.id   AF-A0A7S7NMZ5-F1
#
_cell.length_a   1.000
_cell.length_b   1.000
_cell.length_c   1.000
_cell.angle_alpha   90.00
_cell.angle_beta   90.00
_cell.angle_gamma   90.00
#
_symmetry.space_group_name_H-M   'P 1'
#
loop_
_entity.id
_entity.type
_entity.pdbx_description
1 polymer ?
#
loop_
_entity_poly.entity_id
_entity_poly.type
_entity_poly.pdbx_seq_one_letter_code
_entity_poly.pdbx_strand_id
1 'polypeptide(L)' 'MSFGIYIVGFLIVIGGLIYGAALLHVATQWIVVGALVLVGLALLKGVQATRGKDSSS' A
#
# COMPACT_ATOMS: atom_id res chain seq x y z
N MET A 1 -13.28 9.72 -12.07
CA MET A 1 -12.62 9.99 -10.77
C MET A 1 -11.20 9.44 -10.82
N SER A 2 -10.21 10.23 -10.43
CA SER A 2 -8.82 10.08 -10.87
C SER A 2 -8.08 8.96 -10.12
N PHE A 3 -8.09 7.76 -10.71
CA PHE A 3 -7.45 6.55 -10.19
C PHE A 3 -5.94 6.71 -9.93
N GLY A 4 -5.25 7.56 -10.71
CA GLY A 4 -3.81 7.77 -10.59
C GLY A 4 -3.35 8.31 -9.22
N ILE A 5 -4.12 9.20 -8.61
CA ILE A 5 -3.74 9.86 -7.35
C ILE A 5 -3.99 8.92 -6.16
N TYR A 6 -4.92 7.97 -6.32
CA TYR A 6 -5.12 6.90 -5.34
C TYR A 6 -3.89 5.99 -5.27
N ILE A 7 -3.34 5.59 -6.43
CA ILE A 7 -2.11 4.79 -6.49
C ILE A 7 -0.92 5.56 -5.89
N VAL A 8 -0.77 6.84 -6.24
CA VAL A 8 0.32 7.68 -5.72
C VAL A 8 0.22 7.82 -4.20
N GLY A 9 -0.98 8.10 -3.66
CA GLY A 9 -1.20 8.16 -2.21
C GLY A 9 -0.87 6.84 -1.53
N PHE A 10 -1.21 5.71 -2.15
CA PHE A 10 -0.92 4.39 -1.62
C PHE A 10 0.59 4.10 -1.56
N LEU A 11 1.34 4.45 -2.62
CA LEU A 11 2.80 4.30 -2.66
C LEU A 11 3.50 5.15 -1.59
N ILE A 12 3.01 6.36 -1.34
CA ILE A 12 3.54 7.25 -0.29
C ILE A 12 3.32 6.64 1.10
N VAL A 13 2.14 6.08 1.37
CA VAL A 13 1.84 5.42 2.66
C VAL A 13 2.75 4.22 2.90
N ILE A 14 2.97 3.37 1.89
CA ILE A 14 3.87 2.22 2.01
C ILE A 14 5.31 2.68 2.28
N GLY A 15 5.82 3.63 1.49
CA GLY A 15 7.17 4.15 1.64
C GLY A 15 7.39 4.79 3.01
N GLY A 16 6.42 5.57 3.49
CA GLY A 16 6.45 6.19 4.82
C GLY A 16 6.49 5.18 5.96
N LEU A 17 5.71 4.09 5.88
CA LEU A 17 5.70 3.06 6.92
C LEU A 17 7.01 2.26 6.96
N ILE A 18 7.57 1.92 5.78
CA ILE A 18 8.88 1.24 5.69
C ILE A 18 9.98 2.14 6.27
N TYR A 19 9.98 3.43 5.90
CA TYR A 19 10.96 4.40 6.38
C TYR A 19 10.85 4.64 7.90
N GLY A 20 9.63 4.76 8.42
CA GLY A 20 9.39 4.89 9.87
C GLY A 20 9.85 3.66 10.66
N ALA A 21 9.58 2.46 10.14
CA ALA A 21 10.04 1.22 10.77
C ALA A 21 11.58 1.09 10.76
N ALA A 22 12.23 1.57 9.70
CA ALA A 22 13.68 1.63 9.62
C ALA A 22 14.29 2.62 10.64
N LEU A 23 13.67 3.81 10.83
CA LEU A 23 14.09 4.80 11.83
C LEU A 23 13.92 4.31 13.27
N LEU A 24 12.90 3.49 13.53
CA LEU A 24 12.65 2.87 14.84
C LEU A 24 13.66 1.77 15.20
N HIS A 25 14.64 1.47 14.34
CA HIS A 25 15.62 0.38 14.52
C HIS A 25 14.95 -0.98 14.79
N VAL A 26 13.76 -1.18 14.24
CA VAL A 26 13.07 -2.47 14.29
C VAL A 26 13.92 -3.48 13.53
N ALA A 27 14.05 -4.70 14.08
CA ALA A 27 14.82 -5.75 13.43
C ALA A 27 14.33 -5.96 11.98
N THR A 28 15.28 -5.97 11.03
CA THR A 28 15.01 -5.95 9.58
C THR A 28 14.02 -7.03 9.13
N GLN A 29 14.03 -8.20 9.79
CA GLN A 29 13.10 -9.28 9.51
C GLN A 29 11.63 -8.87 9.72
N TRP A 30 11.34 -8.06 10.76
CA TRP A 30 9.99 -7.54 11.01
C TRP A 30 9.61 -6.41 10.06
N ILE A 31 10.58 -5.62 9.58
CA ILE A 31 10.35 -4.62 8.52
C ILE A 31 9.94 -5.32 7.23
N VAL A 32 10.61 -6.42 6.86
CA VAL A 32 10.29 -7.21 5.66
C VAL A 32 8.90 -7.85 5.78
N VAL A 33 8.57 -8.46 6.93
CA VAL A 33 7.23 -9.02 7.18
C VAL A 33 6.15 -7.94 7.10
N GLY A 34 6.37 -6.79 7.74
CA GLY A 34 5.46 -5.65 7.70
C GLY A 34 5.29 -5.10 6.29
N ALA A 35 6.38 -4.95 5.53
CA ALA A 35 6.35 -4.52 4.15
C ALA A 35 5.54 -5.47 3.27
N LEU A 36 5.72 -6.79 3.42
CA LEU A 36 4.98 -7.80 2.66
C LEU A 36 3.47 -7.72 2.92
N VAL A 37 3.07 -7.56 4.19
CA VAL A 37 1.66 -7.42 4.58
C VAL A 37 1.05 -6.13 4.01
N LEU A 38 1.79 -5.01 4.08
CA LEU A 38 1.33 -3.73 3.53
C LEU A 38 1.20 -3.76 2.01
N VAL A 39 2.13 -4.44 1.31
CA VAL A 39 2.05 -4.65 -0.14
C VAL A 39 0.83 -5.50 -0.49
N GLY A 40 0.51 -6.54 0.30
CA GLY A 40 -0.73 -7.31 0.13
C GLY A 40 -1.98 -6.46 0.31
N LEU A 41 -2.03 -5.63 1.34
CA LEU A 41 -3.11 -4.66 1.57
C LEU A 41 -3.23 -3.63 0.44
N ALA A 42 -2.09 -3.18 -0.11
CA ALA A 42 -2.02 -2.30 -1.27
C ALA A 42 -2.66 -2.89 -2.50
N LEU A 43 -2.31 -4.14 -2.79
CA LEU A 43 -2.86 -4.88 -3.92
C LEU A 43 -4.37 -5.06 -3.74
N LEU A 44 -4.84 -5.46 -2.56
CA LEU A 44 -6.27 -5.61 -2.28
C LEU A 44 -7.06 -4.30 -2.47
N LYS A 45 -6.52 -3.18 -1.95
CA LYS A 45 -7.12 -1.85 -2.10
C LYS A 45 -7.08 -1.36 -3.54
N GLY A 46 -5.97 -1.61 -4.25
CA GLY A 46 -5.82 -1.31 -5.66
C GLY A 46 -6.80 -2.10 -6.53
N VAL A 47 -6.98 -3.39 -6.26
CA VAL A 47 -7.94 -4.28 -6.96
C VAL A 47 -9.40 -3.88 -6.68
N GLN A 48 -9.73 -3.47 -5.45
CA GLN A 48 -11.06 -2.91 -5.16
C GLN A 48 -11.31 -1.61 -5.92
N ALA A 49 -10.30 -0.73 -5.99
CA ALA A 49 -10.39 0.53 -6.72
C ALA A 49 -10.49 0.33 -8.24
N THR A 50 -9.93 -0.75 -8.81
CA THR A 50 -10.14 -1.10 -10.22
C THR A 50 -11.48 -1.79 -10.46
N ARG A 51 -11.94 -2.69 -9.57
CA ARG A 51 -13.24 -3.38 -9.68
C ARG A 51 -14.44 -2.44 -9.58
N GLY A 52 -14.35 -1.33 -8.85
CA GLY A 52 -15.42 -0.33 -8.80
C GLY A 52 -15.74 0.33 -10.15
N LYS A 53 -14.89 0.11 -11.18
CA LYS A 53 -15.17 0.59 -12.53
C LYS A 53 -16.04 -0.37 -13.36
N ASP A 54 -16.32 -1.57 -12.86
CA ASP A 54 -17.24 -2.54 -13.46
C ASP A 54 -18.64 -2.54 -12.83
N SER A 55 -19.06 -1.45 -12.18
CA SER A 55 -20.49 -1.19 -11.97
C SER A 55 -21.08 -0.60 -13.26
N SER A 56 -21.16 -1.42 -14.30
CA SER A 56 -22.12 -1.22 -15.38
C SER A 56 -23.46 -1.79 -14.93
N SER A 57 -24.33 -0.92 -14.43
CA SER A 57 -25.77 -0.85 -14.72
C SER A 57 -26.46 0.02 -13.68
#